data_AF-C0W7P6-F1
#
_entry.id   AF-C0W7P6-F1
#
_cell.length_a   1.000
_cell.length_b   1.000
_cell.length_c   1.000
_cell.angle_alpha   90.00
_cell.angle_beta   90.00
_cell.angle_gamma   90.00
#
_symmetry.space_group_name_H-M   'P 1'
#
loop_
_entity.id
_entity.type
_entity.pdbx_description
1 polymer ?
#
loop_
_entity_poly.entity_id
_entity_poly.type
_entity_poly.pdbx_seq_one_letter_code
_entity_poly.pdbx_strand_id
1 'polypeptide(L)'
;MATLTALLPASLTETGTVSTGETILFAVVALVTVVCGIGLLTAKRAVSAAVNMIAIMIALAVLYIANEAPFLGITQIVVYTGAVMTLVLFVVMLVGVGGDEPVGSAGSPATKWIIALFGLGLAVLVAGVVWRTQFPDAAGLDQGQGAAPADLATLLFGQHVVAMELTGLLLIVAATGALTLTHRQRIRAKVTQRTTVDAKMRAYTERGAHPGQKPMSGVYASTNTAAAPAISASGQTVEESIPRVLRARGQGLELAEVSPEYAAAQRAGRIRSREDADVARSGMPS
;
A
#
# COMPACT_ATOMS: atom_id res chain seq x y z
N MET A 1 -53.09 -28.46 15.39
CA MET A 1 -52.22 -27.56 16.18
C MET A 1 -50.79 -27.82 15.76
N ALA A 2 -50.07 -26.75 15.46
CA ALA A 2 -48.81 -26.72 14.75
C ALA A 2 -47.69 -27.54 15.41
N THR A 3 -47.12 -28.47 14.66
CA THR A 3 -45.80 -29.04 14.93
C THR A 3 -44.77 -27.97 14.63
N LEU A 4 -44.32 -27.28 15.68
CA LEU A 4 -43.20 -26.36 15.60
C LEU A 4 -41.95 -27.22 15.39
N THR A 5 -41.50 -27.32 14.13
CA THR A 5 -40.22 -27.92 13.77
C THR A 5 -39.13 -27.14 14.49
N ALA A 6 -38.62 -27.70 15.58
CA ALA A 6 -37.48 -27.13 16.27
C ALA A 6 -36.30 -27.14 15.31
N LEU A 7 -35.88 -25.93 14.91
CA LEU A 7 -34.57 -25.64 14.32
C LEU A 7 -33.50 -25.96 15.36
N LEU A 8 -33.26 -27.25 15.63
CA LEU A 8 -32.12 -27.69 16.43
C LEU A 8 -30.88 -27.64 15.53
N PRO A 9 -29.77 -27.06 16.02
CA PRO A 9 -28.51 -27.11 15.29
C PRO A 9 -28.11 -28.56 15.12
N ALA A 10 -27.69 -28.85 13.89
CA ALA A 10 -27.15 -30.10 13.42
C ALA A 10 -26.26 -30.79 14.45
N SER A 11 -26.63 -32.02 14.81
CA SER A 11 -25.75 -33.01 15.42
C SER A 11 -25.69 -34.21 14.48
N LEU A 12 -24.54 -34.89 14.45
CA LEU A 12 -24.37 -36.19 13.81
C LEU A 12 -25.59 -37.07 14.13
N THR A 13 -26.23 -37.61 13.09
CA THR A 13 -27.28 -38.61 13.30
C THR A 13 -26.69 -39.79 14.10
N GLU A 14 -27.49 -40.43 14.97
CA GLU A 14 -27.10 -41.62 15.77
C GLU A 14 -26.39 -42.71 14.95
N THR A 15 -26.55 -42.70 13.62
CA THR A 15 -25.98 -43.61 12.64
C THR A 15 -24.56 -43.23 12.16
N GLY A 16 -23.94 -42.16 12.67
CA GLY A 16 -22.61 -41.70 12.24
C GLY A 16 -22.59 -41.09 10.82
N THR A 17 -23.75 -40.72 10.29
CA THR A 17 -23.87 -40.07 8.97
C THR A 17 -24.00 -38.55 9.11
N VAL A 18 -23.26 -37.81 8.28
CA VAL A 18 -23.35 -36.35 8.16
C VAL A 18 -24.79 -35.97 7.80
N SER A 19 -25.37 -35.05 8.56
CA SER A 19 -26.75 -34.60 8.32
C SER A 19 -26.85 -33.91 6.96
N THR A 20 -27.99 -34.05 6.28
CA THR A 20 -28.26 -33.34 5.02
C THR A 20 -28.08 -31.82 5.19
N GLY A 21 -28.43 -31.27 6.36
CA GLY A 21 -28.23 -29.86 6.68
C GLY A 21 -26.76 -29.45 6.76
N GLU A 22 -25.92 -30.26 7.40
CA GLU A 22 -24.46 -30.06 7.47
C GLU A 22 -23.82 -30.13 6.09
N THR A 23 -24.25 -31.09 5.27
CA THR A 23 -23.75 -31.26 3.90
C THR A 23 -24.08 -30.04 3.04
N ILE A 24 -25.31 -29.53 3.13
CA ILE A 24 -25.73 -28.32 2.40
C ILE A 24 -24.95 -27.09 2.90
N LEU A 25 -24.84 -26.91 4.22
CA LEU A 25 -24.07 -25.82 4.82
C LEU A 25 -22.62 -25.84 4.33
N PHE A 26 -21.97 -27.00 4.43
CA PHE A 26 -20.60 -27.20 3.97
C PHE A 26 -20.47 -26.89 2.48
N ALA A 27 -21.34 -27.45 1.63
CA ALA A 27 -21.27 -27.25 0.18
C ALA A 27 -21.41 -25.77 -0.22
N VAL A 28 -22.36 -25.06 0.40
CA VAL A 28 -22.58 -23.63 0.15
C VAL A 28 -21.41 -22.79 0.63
N VAL A 29 -20.95 -23.01 1.88
CA VAL A 29 -19.85 -22.23 2.47
C VAL A 29 -18.54 -22.50 1.74
N ALA A 30 -18.25 -23.76 1.37
CA ALA A 30 -17.09 -24.12 0.57
C ALA A 30 -17.12 -23.46 -0.81
N LEU A 31 -18.26 -23.48 -1.50
CA LEU A 31 -18.43 -22.81 -2.79
C LEU A 31 -18.17 -21.30 -2.67
N VAL A 32 -18.77 -20.64 -1.68
CA VAL A 32 -18.55 -19.21 -1.42
C VAL A 32 -17.08 -18.92 -1.13
N THR A 33 -16.42 -19.77 -0.33
CA THR A 33 -14.99 -19.64 -0.02
C THR A 33 -14.13 -19.70 -1.28
N VAL A 34 -14.39 -20.65 -2.17
CA VAL A 34 -13.65 -20.81 -3.43
C VAL A 34 -13.90 -19.62 -4.37
N VAL A 35 -15.16 -19.18 -4.51
CA VAL A 35 -15.50 -18.02 -5.35
C VAL A 35 -14.82 -16.75 -4.82
N CYS A 36 -14.84 -16.52 -3.51
CA CYS A 36 -14.12 -15.41 -2.89
C CYS A 36 -12.60 -15.57 -3.05
N GLY A 37 -12.05 -16.79 -3.00
CA GLY A 37 -10.63 -17.06 -3.28
C GLY A 37 -10.23 -16.67 -4.70
N ILE A 38 -11.05 -17.03 -5.70
CA ILE A 38 -10.85 -16.58 -7.09
C ILE A 38 -11.00 -15.05 -7.19
N GLY A 39 -11.98 -14.48 -6.50
CA GLY A 39 -12.19 -13.03 -6.42
C GLY A 39 -11.00 -12.28 -5.81
N LEU A 40 -10.36 -12.87 -4.79
CA LEU A 40 -9.16 -12.32 -4.15
C LEU A 40 -7.98 -12.25 -5.14
N LEU A 41 -7.76 -13.31 -5.92
CA LEU A 41 -6.67 -13.38 -6.91
C LEU A 41 -6.90 -12.49 -8.13
N THR A 42 -8.16 -12.25 -8.50
CA THR A 42 -8.53 -11.47 -9.69
C THR A 42 -8.85 -10.00 -9.39
N ALA A 43 -8.91 -9.62 -8.11
CA ALA A 43 -9.23 -8.26 -7.69
C ALA A 43 -8.15 -7.26 -8.13
N LYS A 44 -8.55 -6.29 -8.95
CA LYS A 44 -7.68 -5.19 -9.42
C LYS A 44 -7.47 -4.11 -8.36
N ARG A 45 -8.43 -3.98 -7.43
CA ARG A 45 -8.39 -2.99 -6.35
C ARG A 45 -8.13 -3.71 -5.04
N ALA A 46 -7.18 -3.19 -4.28
CA ALA A 46 -6.77 -3.80 -3.04
C ALA A 46 -7.89 -3.82 -1.98
N VAL A 47 -8.83 -2.87 -2.01
CA VAL A 47 -10.05 -2.90 -1.20
C VAL A 47 -10.96 -4.08 -1.56
N SER A 48 -11.16 -4.36 -2.86
CA SER A 48 -11.95 -5.51 -3.31
C SER A 48 -11.28 -6.84 -2.95
N ALA A 49 -9.96 -6.91 -3.03
CA ALA A 49 -9.18 -8.06 -2.55
C ALA A 49 -9.42 -8.29 -1.05
N ALA A 50 -9.37 -7.22 -0.25
CA ALA A 50 -9.60 -7.29 1.19
C ALA A 50 -11.02 -7.76 1.56
N VAL A 51 -12.06 -7.30 0.85
CA VAL A 51 -13.44 -7.76 1.08
C VAL A 51 -13.59 -9.25 0.79
N ASN A 52 -12.99 -9.75 -0.30
CA ASN A 52 -12.97 -11.18 -0.59
C ASN A 52 -12.23 -11.98 0.49
N MET A 53 -11.13 -11.45 1.02
CA MET A 53 -10.39 -12.08 2.10
C MET A 53 -11.20 -12.13 3.41
N ILE A 54 -11.94 -11.07 3.75
CA ILE A 54 -12.86 -11.05 4.90
C ILE A 54 -13.92 -12.14 4.76
N ALA A 55 -14.53 -12.27 3.57
CA ALA A 55 -15.54 -13.29 3.30
C ALA A 55 -14.97 -14.71 3.50
N ILE A 56 -13.74 -14.99 3.05
CA ILE A 56 -13.04 -16.26 3.29
C ILE A 56 -12.84 -16.50 4.78
N MET A 57 -12.38 -15.51 5.54
CA MET A 57 -12.13 -15.68 6.99
C MET A 57 -13.43 -15.97 7.76
N ILE A 58 -14.53 -15.32 7.39
CA ILE A 58 -15.85 -15.58 7.97
C ILE A 58 -16.35 -16.98 7.58
N ALA A 59 -16.20 -17.37 6.31
CA ALA A 59 -16.60 -18.69 5.84
C ALA A 59 -15.82 -19.80 6.58
N LEU A 60 -14.50 -19.62 6.78
CA LEU A 60 -13.69 -20.54 7.58
C LEU A 60 -14.14 -20.59 9.05
N ALA A 61 -14.52 -19.46 9.64
CA ALA A 61 -15.07 -19.45 11.00
C ALA A 61 -16.37 -20.25 11.11
N VAL A 62 -17.26 -20.14 10.12
CA VAL A 62 -18.48 -20.95 10.04
C VAL A 62 -18.13 -22.44 9.91
N LEU A 63 -17.15 -22.79 9.08
CA LEU A 63 -16.69 -24.19 8.94
C LEU A 63 -16.08 -24.73 10.24
N TYR A 64 -15.32 -23.92 11.00
CA TYR A 64 -14.81 -24.34 12.30
C TYR A 64 -15.93 -24.58 13.32
N ILE A 65 -16.94 -23.71 13.38
CA ILE A 65 -18.09 -23.90 14.26
C ILE A 65 -18.87 -25.15 13.84
N ALA A 66 -19.09 -25.35 12.55
CA ALA A 66 -19.77 -26.54 12.02
C ALA A 66 -18.99 -27.84 12.28
N ASN A 67 -17.68 -27.75 12.47
CA ASN A 67 -16.80 -28.89 12.78
C ASN A 67 -16.52 -29.02 14.29
N GLU A 68 -17.46 -28.58 15.13
CA GLU A 68 -17.42 -28.69 16.60
C GLU A 68 -16.20 -27.99 17.25
N ALA A 69 -15.67 -26.96 16.61
CA ALA A 69 -14.58 -26.12 17.11
C ALA A 69 -15.03 -24.66 17.30
N PRO A 70 -16.01 -24.37 18.19
CA PRO A 70 -16.57 -23.04 18.35
C PRO A 70 -15.56 -22.02 18.87
N PHE A 71 -14.63 -22.44 19.74
CA PHE A 71 -13.55 -21.58 20.22
C PHE A 71 -12.66 -21.09 19.07
N LEU A 72 -12.19 -22.00 18.21
CA LEU A 72 -11.38 -21.65 17.04
C LEU A 72 -12.16 -20.77 16.06
N GLY A 73 -13.44 -21.04 15.83
CA GLY A 73 -14.29 -20.20 14.99
C GLY A 73 -14.43 -18.76 15.51
N ILE A 74 -14.65 -18.58 16.81
CA ILE A 74 -14.73 -17.25 17.43
C ILE A 74 -13.37 -16.54 17.38
N THR A 75 -12.27 -17.23 17.70
CA THR A 75 -10.92 -16.67 17.59
C THR A 75 -10.59 -16.28 16.14
N GLN A 76 -11.07 -17.03 15.15
CA GLN A 76 -10.91 -16.69 13.73
C GLN A 76 -11.55 -15.33 13.41
N ILE A 77 -12.75 -15.07 13.92
CA ILE A 77 -13.44 -13.79 13.71
C ILE A 77 -12.72 -12.67 14.46
N VAL A 78 -12.40 -12.85 15.74
CA VAL A 78 -11.81 -11.78 16.57
C VAL A 78 -10.38 -11.43 16.13
N VAL A 79 -9.54 -12.44 15.91
CA VAL A 79 -8.11 -12.23 15.64
C VAL A 79 -7.85 -12.02 14.15
N TYR A 80 -8.26 -12.96 13.30
CA TYR A 80 -7.95 -12.87 11.87
C TYR A 80 -8.80 -11.82 11.17
N THR A 81 -10.14 -11.90 11.28
CA THR A 81 -11.03 -10.92 10.65
C THR A 81 -11.02 -9.57 11.36
N GLY A 82 -10.91 -9.56 12.69
CA GLY A 82 -10.89 -8.33 13.49
C GLY A 82 -9.54 -7.62 13.43
N ALA A 83 -8.52 -8.16 14.09
CA ALA A 83 -7.24 -7.45 14.26
C ALA A 83 -6.34 -7.49 13.02
N VAL A 84 -6.05 -8.68 12.48
CA VAL A 84 -5.06 -8.84 11.41
C VAL A 84 -5.57 -8.21 10.12
N MET A 85 -6.82 -8.48 9.75
CA MET A 85 -7.40 -7.96 8.52
C MET A 85 -7.50 -6.44 8.55
N THR A 86 -7.99 -5.83 9.65
CA THR A 86 -8.08 -4.36 9.74
C THR A 86 -6.71 -3.69 9.64
N LEU A 87 -5.65 -4.29 10.22
CA LEU A 87 -4.28 -3.82 10.03
C LEU A 87 -3.87 -3.90 8.56
N VAL A 88 -4.12 -5.03 7.88
CA VAL A 88 -3.80 -5.20 6.46
C VAL A 88 -4.56 -4.20 5.60
N LEU A 89 -5.87 -4.00 5.82
CA LEU A 89 -6.66 -2.98 5.11
C LEU A 89 -6.08 -1.58 5.32
N PHE A 90 -5.74 -1.24 6.57
CA PHE A 90 -5.18 0.06 6.89
C PHE A 90 -3.85 0.29 6.16
N VAL A 91 -2.95 -0.69 6.17
CA VAL A 91 -1.65 -0.62 5.47
C VAL A 91 -1.85 -0.49 3.96
N VAL A 92 -2.66 -1.36 3.37
CA VAL A 92 -2.95 -1.36 1.93
C VAL A 92 -3.55 -0.02 1.48
N MET A 93 -4.44 0.55 2.30
CA MET A 93 -5.08 1.83 2.01
C MET A 93 -4.12 3.02 2.23
N LEU A 94 -3.25 2.96 3.24
CA LEU A 94 -2.23 3.98 3.52
C LEU A 94 -1.16 4.03 2.43
N VAL A 95 -0.74 2.87 1.91
CA VAL A 95 0.22 2.78 0.80
C VAL A 95 -0.39 3.35 -0.49
N GLY A 96 -1.72 3.44 -0.58
CA GLY A 96 -2.38 4.13 -1.68
C GLY A 96 -2.25 3.41 -3.01
N VAL A 97 -2.36 2.08 -3.02
CA VAL A 97 -2.31 1.23 -4.24
C VAL A 97 -3.59 1.36 -5.10
N GLY A 98 -4.23 2.53 -5.07
CA GLY A 98 -5.53 2.81 -5.70
C GLY A 98 -5.45 3.43 -7.09
N GLY A 99 -4.25 3.67 -7.62
CA GLY A 99 -4.06 4.05 -9.02
C GLY A 99 -3.89 2.79 -9.84
N ASP A 100 -4.57 2.71 -10.99
CA ASP A 100 -4.27 1.76 -12.05
C ASP A 100 -2.79 1.90 -12.41
N GLU A 101 -1.90 1.21 -11.68
CA GLU A 101 -0.64 0.82 -12.28
C GLU A 101 -1.08 0.04 -13.52
N PRO A 102 -0.72 0.48 -14.74
CA PRO A 102 -0.81 -0.42 -15.84
C PRO A 102 0.13 -1.54 -15.41
N VAL A 103 -0.45 -2.66 -14.96
CA VAL A 103 0.24 -3.94 -14.91
C VAL A 103 0.57 -4.18 -16.37
N GLY A 104 1.64 -3.55 -16.81
CA GLY A 104 2.07 -3.49 -18.19
C GLY A 104 2.62 -4.85 -18.46
N SER A 105 1.72 -5.80 -18.70
CA SER A 105 1.95 -7.18 -19.09
C SER A 105 3.36 -7.68 -18.73
N ALA A 106 3.73 -7.63 -17.45
CA ALA A 106 5.13 -7.84 -17.02
C ALA A 106 5.51 -9.33 -17.00
N GLY A 107 4.78 -10.14 -17.76
CA GLY A 107 5.10 -11.52 -18.03
C GLY A 107 4.70 -11.83 -19.47
N SER A 108 5.58 -12.52 -20.18
CA SER A 108 5.22 -13.13 -21.46
C SER A 108 3.94 -13.98 -21.28
N PRO A 109 3.11 -14.18 -22.32
CA PRO A 109 1.97 -15.09 -22.23
C PRO A 109 2.40 -16.48 -21.72
N ALA A 110 3.63 -16.93 -22.05
CA ALA A 110 4.19 -18.18 -21.55
C ALA A 110 4.34 -18.21 -20.02
N THR A 111 4.74 -17.10 -19.39
CA THR A 111 4.86 -17.01 -17.92
C THR A 111 3.52 -17.18 -17.22
N LYS A 112 2.45 -16.60 -17.78
CA LYS A 112 1.08 -16.77 -17.23
C LYS A 112 0.61 -18.22 -17.33
N TRP A 113 0.88 -18.87 -18.47
CA TRP A 113 0.56 -20.29 -18.67
C TRP A 113 1.34 -21.20 -17.73
N ILE A 114 2.63 -20.92 -17.51
CA ILE A 114 3.47 -21.66 -16.56
C ILE A 114 2.90 -21.52 -15.14
N ILE A 115 2.58 -20.31 -14.68
CA ILE A 115 1.99 -20.10 -13.35
C ILE A 115 0.65 -20.83 -13.21
N ALA A 116 -0.21 -20.74 -14.22
CA ALA A 116 -1.50 -21.45 -14.22
C ALA A 116 -1.31 -22.97 -14.19
N LEU A 117 -0.36 -23.51 -14.96
CA LEU A 117 -0.05 -24.94 -14.98
C LEU A 117 0.51 -25.43 -13.64
N PHE A 118 1.40 -24.67 -13.00
CA PHE A 118 1.89 -25.00 -11.66
C PHE A 118 0.79 -24.93 -10.61
N GLY A 119 -0.06 -23.90 -10.66
CA GLY A 119 -1.22 -23.78 -9.77
C GLY A 119 -2.20 -24.96 -9.92
N LEU A 120 -2.52 -25.32 -11.17
CA LEU A 120 -3.38 -26.47 -11.46
C LEU A 120 -2.72 -27.79 -11.06
N GLY A 121 -1.43 -27.95 -11.35
CA GLY A 121 -0.65 -29.13 -10.98
C GLY A 121 -0.62 -29.34 -9.47
N LEU A 122 -0.43 -28.28 -8.69
CA LEU A 122 -0.50 -28.31 -7.23
C LEU A 122 -1.92 -28.69 -6.74
N ALA A 123 -2.96 -28.10 -7.33
CA ALA A 123 -4.34 -28.42 -6.96
C ALA A 123 -4.69 -29.89 -7.23
N VAL A 124 -4.29 -30.43 -8.39
CA VAL A 124 -4.48 -31.84 -8.74
C VAL A 124 -3.67 -32.75 -7.81
N LEU A 125 -2.43 -32.38 -7.48
CA LEU A 125 -1.60 -33.14 -6.55
C LEU A 125 -2.25 -33.22 -5.17
N VAL A 126 -2.66 -32.08 -4.61
CA VAL A 126 -3.32 -32.02 -3.30
C VAL A 126 -4.63 -32.81 -3.32
N ALA A 127 -5.45 -32.65 -4.35
CA ALA A 127 -6.70 -33.41 -4.50
C ALA A 127 -6.43 -34.92 -4.59
N GLY A 128 -5.39 -35.33 -5.33
CA GLY A 128 -4.98 -36.73 -5.44
C GLY A 128 -4.49 -37.32 -4.11
N VAL A 129 -3.74 -36.55 -3.32
CA VAL A 129 -3.31 -36.95 -1.98
C VAL A 129 -4.52 -37.10 -1.06
N VAL A 130 -5.41 -36.12 -1.02
CA VAL A 130 -6.62 -36.16 -0.18
C VAL A 130 -7.50 -37.34 -0.57
N TRP A 131 -7.70 -37.59 -1.87
CA TRP A 131 -8.52 -38.71 -2.37
C TRP A 131 -7.94 -40.08 -2.02
N ARG A 132 -6.60 -40.22 -2.00
CA ARG A 132 -5.94 -41.49 -1.66
C ARG A 132 -5.77 -41.71 -0.17
N THR A 133 -5.87 -40.65 0.63
CA THR A 133 -5.71 -40.75 2.08
C THR A 133 -6.92 -41.46 2.67
N GLN A 134 -6.68 -42.57 3.36
CA GLN A 134 -7.70 -43.24 4.15
C GLN A 134 -7.75 -42.54 5.51
N PHE A 135 -8.86 -41.88 5.79
CA PHE A 135 -9.11 -41.31 7.11
C PHE A 135 -9.69 -42.39 8.02
N PRO A 136 -9.31 -42.43 9.30
CA PRO A 136 -10.02 -43.26 10.26
C PRO A 136 -11.50 -42.87 10.28
N ASP A 137 -12.38 -43.84 10.56
CA ASP A 137 -13.81 -43.59 10.66
C ASP A 137 -14.05 -42.41 11.61
N ALA A 138 -15.00 -41.55 11.24
CA ALA A 138 -15.39 -40.43 12.07
C ALA A 138 -15.92 -40.98 13.39
N ALA A 139 -15.07 -41.03 14.41
CA ALA A 139 -15.50 -41.21 15.78
C ALA A 139 -16.34 -39.98 16.10
N GLY A 140 -17.67 -40.13 16.03
CA GLY A 140 -18.57 -39.15 16.61
C GLY A 140 -18.13 -38.87 18.04
N LEU A 141 -18.28 -37.63 18.49
CA LEU A 141 -17.98 -37.26 19.86
C LEU A 141 -18.95 -38.04 20.77
N ASP A 142 -18.54 -39.20 21.27
CA ASP A 142 -19.37 -40.11 22.07
C ASP A 142 -19.73 -39.51 23.44
N GLN A 143 -19.24 -38.30 23.73
CA GLN A 143 -19.70 -37.40 24.76
C GLN A 143 -19.59 -36.00 24.17
N GLY A 144 -20.59 -35.14 24.36
CA GLY A 144 -20.67 -33.75 23.84
C GLY A 144 -19.57 -32.78 24.32
N GLN A 145 -18.34 -33.24 24.41
CA GLN A 145 -17.10 -32.49 24.58
C GLN A 145 -16.71 -31.92 23.21
N GLY A 146 -17.51 -31.01 22.67
CA GLY A 146 -16.99 -30.07 21.67
C GLY A 146 -15.73 -29.42 22.25
N ALA A 147 -14.71 -29.18 21.41
CA ALA A 147 -13.36 -28.82 21.86
C ALA A 147 -13.36 -27.65 22.85
N ALA A 148 -13.42 -27.95 24.15
CA ALA A 148 -13.69 -26.95 25.15
C ALA A 148 -12.43 -26.09 25.31
N PRO A 149 -12.56 -24.77 25.52
CA PRO A 149 -11.40 -23.91 25.75
C PRO A 149 -10.52 -24.38 26.91
N ALA A 150 -11.12 -25.03 27.92
CA ALA A 150 -10.40 -25.60 29.06
C ALA A 150 -9.48 -26.76 28.65
N ASP A 151 -9.94 -27.66 27.78
CA ASP A 151 -9.15 -28.79 27.30
C ASP A 151 -8.00 -28.32 26.40
N LEU A 152 -8.25 -27.31 25.57
CA LEU A 152 -7.18 -26.65 24.82
C LEU A 152 -6.15 -25.99 25.74
N ALA A 153 -6.59 -25.37 26.83
CA ALA A 153 -5.69 -24.75 27.80
C ALA A 153 -4.82 -25.79 28.52
N THR A 154 -5.39 -26.92 28.98
CA THR A 154 -4.61 -27.98 29.63
C THR A 154 -3.58 -28.57 28.67
N LEU A 155 -3.92 -28.74 27.39
CA LEU A 155 -2.99 -29.24 26.38
C LEU A 155 -1.90 -28.21 26.03
N LEU A 156 -2.25 -26.92 25.98
CA LEU A 156 -1.32 -25.82 25.67
C LEU A 156 -0.32 -25.58 26.80
N PHE A 157 -0.79 -25.53 28.05
CA PHE A 157 0.05 -25.29 29.23
C PHE A 157 0.70 -26.56 29.77
N GLY A 158 0.22 -27.74 29.38
CA GLY A 158 0.81 -29.03 29.72
C GLY A 158 1.84 -29.48 28.68
N GLN A 159 1.36 -30.03 27.56
CA GLN A 159 2.20 -30.67 26.56
C GLN A 159 2.89 -29.68 25.61
N HIS A 160 2.26 -28.54 25.32
CA HIS A 160 2.75 -27.58 24.33
C HIS A 160 3.33 -26.30 24.94
N VAL A 161 3.78 -26.35 26.20
CA VAL A 161 4.30 -25.17 26.91
C VAL A 161 5.45 -24.50 26.16
N VAL A 162 6.34 -25.30 25.56
CA VAL A 162 7.47 -24.78 24.77
C VAL A 162 6.98 -24.05 23.52
N ALA A 163 5.98 -24.59 22.82
CA ALA A 163 5.41 -23.92 21.64
C ALA A 163 4.72 -22.61 22.03
N MET A 164 4.04 -22.58 23.17
CA MET A 164 3.40 -21.39 23.72
C MET A 164 4.43 -20.30 24.06
N GLU A 165 5.50 -20.65 24.78
CA GLU A 165 6.59 -19.74 25.13
C GLU A 165 7.32 -19.19 23.88
N LEU A 166 7.63 -20.06 22.92
CA LEU A 166 8.25 -19.66 21.65
C LEU A 166 7.33 -18.73 20.84
N THR A 167 6.02 -18.94 20.88
CA THR A 167 5.04 -18.04 20.25
C THR A 167 5.01 -16.69 20.97
N GLY A 168 5.08 -16.67 22.30
CA GLY A 168 5.20 -15.43 23.08
C GLY A 168 6.45 -14.64 22.72
N LEU A 169 7.61 -15.30 22.65
CA LEU A 169 8.86 -14.71 22.19
C LEU A 169 8.76 -14.18 20.76
N LEU A 170 8.13 -14.94 19.85
CA LEU A 170 7.88 -14.53 18.48
C LEU A 170 7.07 -13.22 18.42
N LEU A 171 6.03 -13.07 19.24
CA LEU A 171 5.24 -11.84 19.31
C LEU A 171 6.05 -10.64 19.83
N ILE A 172 6.90 -10.84 20.84
CA ILE A 172 7.80 -9.79 21.36
C ILE A 172 8.81 -9.35 20.29
N VAL A 173 9.40 -10.32 19.59
CA VAL A 173 10.34 -10.05 18.50
C VAL A 173 9.64 -9.34 17.35
N ALA A 174 8.44 -9.76 16.96
CA ALA A 174 7.64 -9.11 15.92
C ALA A 174 7.28 -7.66 16.29
N ALA A 175 6.83 -7.41 17.53
CA ALA A 175 6.51 -6.07 18.00
C ALA A 175 7.75 -5.16 18.03
N THR A 176 8.88 -5.67 18.52
CA THR A 176 10.15 -4.94 18.56
C THR A 176 10.68 -4.69 17.14
N GLY A 177 10.57 -5.68 16.25
CA GLY A 177 10.93 -5.57 14.84
C GLY A 177 10.09 -4.51 14.11
N ALA A 178 8.77 -4.52 14.32
CA ALA A 178 7.87 -3.51 13.76
C ALA A 178 8.20 -2.10 14.29
N LEU A 179 8.45 -1.95 15.59
CA LEU A 179 8.83 -0.67 16.20
C LEU A 179 10.16 -0.15 15.63
N THR A 180 11.19 -0.98 15.58
CA THR A 180 12.51 -0.59 15.08
C THR A 180 12.50 -0.24 13.60
N LEU A 181 11.70 -0.94 12.79
CA LEU A 181 11.59 -0.68 11.35
C LEU A 181 10.77 0.58 11.03
N THR A 182 9.75 0.88 11.84
CA THR A 182 8.88 2.06 11.65
C THR A 182 9.43 3.32 12.31
N HIS A 183 10.30 3.18 13.32
CA HIS A 183 10.88 4.30 14.04
C HIS A 183 11.93 5.03 13.18
N ARG A 184 11.46 6.02 12.42
CA ARG A 184 12.31 6.88 11.58
C ARG A 184 12.96 7.98 12.42
N GLN A 185 14.19 7.75 12.88
CA GLN A 185 15.03 8.85 13.35
C GLN A 185 15.42 9.74 12.17
N ARG A 186 15.10 11.04 12.28
CA ARG A 186 15.54 12.02 11.28
C ARG A 186 17.04 12.26 11.46
N ILE A 187 17.86 11.63 10.62
CA ILE A 187 19.33 11.78 10.61
C ILE A 187 19.76 13.24 10.32
N ARG A 188 18.89 14.04 9.70
CA ARG A 188 19.12 15.47 9.48
C ARG A 188 18.10 16.30 10.24
N ALA A 189 18.59 17.36 10.89
CA ALA A 189 17.73 18.38 11.47
C ALA A 189 16.77 18.93 10.39
N LYS A 190 15.52 19.21 10.77
CA LYS A 190 14.56 19.85 9.87
C LYS A 190 15.12 21.22 9.48
N VAL A 191 15.40 21.43 8.20
CA VAL A 191 15.81 22.74 7.69
C VAL A 191 14.64 23.69 7.95
N THR A 192 14.86 24.62 8.87
CA THR A 192 13.85 25.61 9.26
C THR A 192 13.91 26.78 8.28
N GLN A 193 12.79 27.47 8.10
CA GLN A 193 12.74 28.65 7.23
C GLN A 193 13.83 29.67 7.58
N ARG A 194 14.10 29.90 8.87
CA ARG A 194 15.23 30.74 9.34
C ARG A 194 16.58 30.28 8.80
N THR A 195 16.92 29.00 8.95
CA THR A 195 18.19 28.45 8.43
C THR A 195 18.33 28.58 6.91
N THR A 196 17.22 28.46 6.17
CA THR A 196 17.22 28.69 4.71
C THR A 196 17.45 30.16 4.37
N VAL A 197 16.83 31.10 5.11
CA VAL A 197 17.03 32.54 4.91
C VAL A 197 18.46 32.94 5.25
N ASP A 198 19.01 32.47 6.37
CA ASP A 198 20.39 32.74 6.77
C ASP A 198 21.39 32.22 5.73
N ALA A 199 21.17 31.01 5.20
CA ALA A 199 22.01 30.44 4.15
C ALA A 199 21.92 31.26 2.84
N LYS A 200 20.74 31.78 2.48
CA LYS A 200 20.58 32.65 1.32
C LYS A 200 21.26 34.00 1.51
N MET A 201 21.13 34.61 2.68
CA MET A 201 21.80 35.88 2.98
C MET A 201 23.32 35.72 2.96
N ARG A 202 23.87 34.63 3.51
CA ARG A 202 25.30 34.31 3.39
C ARG A 202 25.72 34.15 1.93
N ALA A 203 24.93 33.43 1.12
CA ALA A 203 25.23 33.27 -0.31
C ALA A 203 25.18 34.60 -1.08
N TYR A 204 24.30 35.53 -0.68
CA TYR A 204 24.29 36.89 -1.22
C TYR A 204 25.57 37.65 -0.85
N THR A 205 25.97 37.62 0.43
CA THR A 205 27.20 38.31 0.88
C THR A 205 28.47 37.73 0.24
N GLU A 206 28.59 36.40 0.15
CA GLU A 206 29.81 35.74 -0.34
C GLU A 206 29.92 35.69 -1.86
N ARG A 207 28.80 35.50 -2.57
CA ARG A 207 28.77 35.22 -4.01
C ARG A 207 27.97 36.23 -4.83
N GLY A 208 27.36 37.22 -4.18
CA GLY A 208 26.43 38.14 -4.84
C GLY A 208 25.12 37.47 -5.29
N ALA A 209 24.82 36.25 -4.82
CA ALA A 209 23.67 35.49 -5.28
C ALA A 209 22.34 36.11 -4.81
N HIS A 210 21.41 36.38 -5.73
CA HIS A 210 20.15 37.06 -5.40
C HIS A 210 19.31 36.28 -4.36
N PRO A 211 18.92 36.90 -3.22
CA PRO A 211 18.27 36.19 -2.11
C PRO A 211 16.78 35.86 -2.36
N GLY A 212 16.15 36.57 -3.31
CA GLY A 212 14.76 36.37 -3.71
C GLY A 212 14.48 35.05 -4.41
N GLN A 213 13.20 34.79 -4.68
CA GLN A 213 12.83 33.70 -5.59
C GLN A 213 13.27 34.06 -7.01
N LYS A 214 13.83 33.09 -7.74
CA LYS A 214 14.19 33.30 -9.15
C LYS A 214 12.90 33.33 -9.98
N PRO A 215 12.81 34.22 -10.99
CA PRO A 215 11.68 34.18 -11.91
C PRO A 215 11.62 32.81 -12.60
N MET A 216 10.41 32.36 -12.92
CA MET A 216 10.23 31.13 -13.69
C MET A 216 10.80 31.32 -15.10
N SER A 217 11.33 30.25 -15.69
CA SER A 217 11.78 30.27 -17.10
C SER A 217 10.68 30.79 -18.03
N GLY A 218 11.05 31.56 -19.04
CA GLY A 218 10.10 32.11 -20.02
C GLY A 218 9.28 33.32 -19.53
N VAL A 219 9.45 33.81 -18.30
CA VAL A 219 8.79 35.04 -17.84
C VAL A 219 9.28 36.22 -18.67
N TYR A 220 8.36 36.96 -19.32
CA TYR A 220 8.60 38.03 -20.29
C TYR A 220 9.28 37.62 -21.61
N ALA A 221 9.50 36.32 -21.84
CA ALA A 221 9.94 35.80 -23.13
C ALA A 221 8.78 35.62 -24.11
N SER A 222 9.04 35.56 -25.41
CA SER A 222 8.01 35.23 -26.41
C SER A 222 7.70 33.73 -26.50
N THR A 223 8.35 32.90 -25.67
CA THR A 223 8.11 31.45 -25.55
C THR A 223 8.10 31.01 -24.10
N ASN A 224 7.28 30.00 -23.79
CA ASN A 224 7.12 29.41 -22.47
C ASN A 224 7.98 28.15 -22.26
N THR A 225 8.92 27.87 -23.16
CA THR A 225 9.77 26.68 -23.09
C THR A 225 10.68 26.73 -21.86
N ALA A 226 10.92 25.60 -21.18
CA ALA A 226 11.79 25.55 -20.01
C ALA A 226 13.27 25.90 -20.31
N ALA A 227 13.67 25.83 -21.58
CA ALA A 227 14.97 26.24 -22.10
C ALA A 227 15.10 27.76 -22.31
N ALA A 228 13.98 28.50 -22.27
CA ALA A 228 13.96 29.93 -22.46
C ALA A 228 14.27 30.66 -21.13
N PRO A 229 15.31 31.50 -21.06
CA PRO A 229 15.57 32.33 -19.90
C PRO A 229 14.44 33.34 -19.70
N ALA A 230 14.13 33.65 -18.45
CA ALA A 230 13.32 34.81 -18.10
C ALA A 230 14.03 36.09 -18.51
N ILE A 231 13.27 37.11 -18.89
CA ILE A 231 13.76 38.45 -19.22
C ILE A 231 13.47 39.36 -18.02
N SER A 232 14.49 40.07 -17.54
CA SER A 232 14.34 41.04 -16.45
C SER A 232 13.57 42.28 -16.92
N ALA A 233 13.11 43.10 -15.98
CA ALA A 233 12.51 44.41 -16.30
C ALA A 233 13.49 45.35 -17.05
N SER A 234 14.81 45.10 -16.92
CA SER A 234 15.87 45.81 -17.66
C SER A 234 16.16 45.20 -19.04
N GLY A 235 15.39 44.21 -19.50
CA GLY A 235 15.58 43.57 -20.80
C GLY A 235 16.79 42.63 -20.89
N GLN A 236 17.36 42.24 -19.74
CA GLN A 236 18.49 41.31 -19.68
C GLN A 236 18.00 39.87 -19.43
N THR A 237 18.77 38.89 -19.88
CA THR A 237 18.47 37.48 -19.62
C THR A 237 18.84 37.10 -18.19
N VAL A 238 17.90 36.46 -17.49
CA VAL A 238 18.13 35.85 -16.18
C VAL A 238 18.43 34.38 -16.39
N GLU A 239 19.68 34.06 -16.75
CA GLU A 239 20.09 32.70 -17.11
C GLU A 239 19.90 31.69 -15.95
N GLU A 240 19.90 32.19 -14.72
CA GLU A 240 19.63 31.40 -13.52
C GLU A 240 18.20 30.83 -13.44
N SER A 241 17.25 31.39 -14.20
CA SER A 241 15.86 30.90 -14.29
C SER A 241 15.75 29.57 -15.04
N ILE A 242 16.73 29.24 -15.88
CA ILE A 242 16.78 27.96 -16.60
C ILE A 242 17.14 26.83 -15.64
N PRO A 243 16.49 25.65 -15.71
CA PRO A 243 16.88 24.48 -14.94
C PRO A 243 18.36 24.13 -15.12
N ARG A 244 19.05 23.82 -14.01
CA ARG A 244 20.51 23.51 -14.01
C ARG A 244 20.88 22.41 -15.01
N VAL A 245 20.00 21.43 -15.22
CA VAL A 245 20.22 20.30 -16.15
C VAL A 245 20.31 20.79 -17.61
N LEU A 246 19.46 21.73 -18.02
CA LEU A 246 19.47 22.26 -19.39
C LEU A 246 20.68 23.16 -19.61
N ARG A 247 21.02 23.99 -18.62
CA ARG A 247 22.23 24.84 -18.66
C ARG A 247 23.50 24.00 -18.76
N ALA A 248 23.60 22.94 -17.96
CA ALA A 248 24.76 22.04 -17.98
C ALA A 248 24.91 21.27 -19.31
N ARG A 249 23.83 21.10 -20.07
CA ARG A 249 23.83 20.47 -21.40
C ARG A 249 24.02 21.45 -22.55
N GLY A 250 24.12 22.75 -22.29
CA GLY A 250 24.17 23.78 -23.32
C GLY A 250 22.89 23.87 -24.16
N GLN A 251 21.74 23.48 -23.60
CA GLN A 251 20.43 23.48 -24.27
C GLN A 251 19.60 24.73 -23.93
N GLY A 252 20.23 25.77 -23.38
CA GLY A 252 19.56 27.04 -23.13
C GLY A 252 19.44 27.86 -24.42
N LEU A 253 18.30 28.50 -24.63
CA LEU A 253 18.10 29.38 -25.77
C LEU A 253 18.65 30.79 -25.48
N GLU A 254 19.19 31.45 -26.51
CA GLU A 254 19.71 32.82 -26.40
C GLU A 254 18.60 33.87 -26.47
N LEU A 255 18.89 35.10 -26.02
CA LEU A 255 17.93 36.21 -26.05
C LEU A 255 17.35 36.45 -27.46
N ALA A 256 18.18 36.31 -28.50
CA ALA A 256 17.75 36.51 -29.87
C ALA A 256 16.76 35.45 -30.36
N GLU A 257 16.85 34.22 -29.84
CA GLU A 257 15.95 33.11 -30.16
C GLU A 257 14.64 33.20 -29.38
N VAL A 258 14.70 33.79 -28.17
CA VAL A 258 13.64 33.80 -27.18
C VAL A 258 12.81 35.08 -27.21
N SER A 259 13.41 36.18 -27.69
CA SER A 259 12.73 37.43 -28.01
C SER A 259 13.56 38.27 -29.00
N PRO A 260 13.29 38.14 -30.31
CA PRO A 260 13.99 38.91 -31.35
C PRO A 260 13.84 40.42 -31.18
N GLU A 261 12.70 40.86 -30.66
CA GLU A 261 12.39 42.27 -30.38
C GLU A 261 13.29 42.86 -29.28
N TYR A 262 13.45 42.16 -28.16
CA TYR A 262 14.35 42.60 -27.08
C TYR A 262 15.81 42.54 -27.52
N ALA A 263 16.22 41.50 -28.26
CA ALA A 263 17.56 41.41 -28.82
C ALA A 263 17.87 42.53 -29.84
N ALA A 264 16.89 42.93 -30.66
CA ALA A 264 17.01 44.07 -31.57
C ALA A 264 17.06 45.40 -30.81
N ALA A 265 16.24 45.57 -29.79
CA ALA A 265 16.25 46.75 -28.93
C ALA A 265 17.57 46.91 -28.17
N GLN A 266 18.16 45.80 -27.69
CA GLN A 266 19.46 45.78 -27.02
C GLN A 266 20.58 46.22 -27.96
N ARG A 267 20.62 45.65 -29.18
CA ARG A 267 21.60 46.03 -30.21
C ARG A 267 21.47 47.49 -30.65
N ALA A 268 20.25 48.02 -30.69
CA ALA A 268 19.99 49.41 -31.04
C ALA A 268 20.26 50.39 -29.87
N GLY A 269 20.71 49.93 -28.70
CA GLY A 269 20.92 50.77 -27.51
C GLY A 269 19.64 51.41 -26.97
N ARG A 270 18.45 50.92 -27.38
CA ARG A 270 17.16 51.48 -26.96
C ARG A 270 16.65 50.92 -25.66
N ILE A 271 17.23 49.82 -25.17
CA ILE A 271 17.03 49.37 -23.80
C ILE A 271 17.82 50.34 -22.91
N ARG A 272 17.25 51.53 -22.69
CA ARG A 272 17.64 52.31 -21.53
C ARG A 272 17.16 51.50 -20.34
N SER A 273 18.11 51.06 -19.52
CA SER A 273 17.81 50.84 -18.10
C SER A 273 16.89 51.99 -17.70
N ARG A 274 15.69 51.70 -17.19
CA ARG A 274 14.85 52.75 -16.63
C ARG A 274 15.50 53.14 -15.30
N GLU A 275 16.70 53.75 -15.37
CA GLU A 275 17.45 54.29 -14.24
C GLU A 275 16.63 55.38 -13.53
N ASP A 276 15.73 56.04 -14.27
CA ASP A 276 14.75 57.00 -13.75
C ASP A 276 13.43 56.37 -13.27
N ALA A 277 13.30 55.04 -13.25
CA ALA A 277 12.20 54.43 -12.49
C ALA A 277 12.59 54.41 -11.04
N ASP A 278 11.89 55.22 -10.24
CA ASP A 278 11.95 55.20 -8.80
C ASP A 278 11.41 53.84 -8.31
N VAL A 279 12.26 52.81 -8.34
CA VAL A 279 11.95 51.52 -7.73
C VAL A 279 12.09 51.75 -6.24
N ALA A 280 10.96 51.81 -5.55
CA ALA A 280 10.92 51.97 -4.10
C ALA A 280 11.92 51.00 -3.46
N ARG A 281 13.02 51.55 -2.94
CA ARG A 281 14.02 50.77 -2.21
C ARG A 281 13.26 50.12 -1.05
N SER A 282 13.15 48.79 -1.07
CA SER A 282 12.82 48.04 0.15
C SER A 282 13.83 48.53 1.18
N GLY A 283 13.37 49.16 2.26
CA GLY A 283 14.14 50.03 3.16
C GLY A 283 15.25 49.35 3.97
N MET A 284 16.09 48.54 3.32
CA MET A 284 17.32 48.02 3.88
C MET A 284 18.49 48.95 3.50
N PRO A 285 19.29 49.39 4.49
CA PRO A 285 20.49 50.19 4.25
C PRO A 285 21.54 49.37 3.48
N SER A 286 22.23 50.05 2.56
CA SER A 286 23.32 49.53 1.72
C SER A 286 24.57 49.17 2.52
#